data_AF-A0A2M7CM82-F1
#
_entry.id   AF-A0A2M7CM82-F1
#
_cell.length_a   1.000
_cell.length_b   1.000
_cell.length_c   1.000
_cell.angle_alpha   90.00
_cell.angle_beta   90.00
_cell.angle_gamma   90.00
#
_symmetry.space_group_name_H-M   'P 1'
#
loop_
_entity.id
_entity.type
_entity.pdbx_description
1 polymer ?
#
loop_
_entity_poly.entity_id
_entity_poly.type
_entity_poly.pdbx_seq_one_letter_code
_entity_poly.pdbx_strand_id
1 'polypeptide(L)'
;MKYTDLHIQTQREAPNNARTEGFAFLVRAGYVTRENNLTPLGEYAANHLRELAESDKSSFFLHLSLPTIGNADETFFPISSGPTEVIHCSACKYTARLEQAYFAKSALPAEEPQPLEKVSTPDCHTIESLANFLNLPKEKTAKALMYTRPSDGKFIFIVVRGDTQLSEAKLKGHVGEVRVATAEEIENAGAAAGYASPIGLTDALIVVDDLIPYSPNLAAGANEDGFHLLNVNCGRDYQAEIVTDLALAKAGDACAHCGNPLSLLACDILATRGRDVALRRDVALRRDVALRRDVALRRDVALRR
;
A
#
# COMPACT_ATOMS: atom_id res chain seq x y z
N MET A 1 -23.32 31.43 27.25
CA MET A 1 -23.98 32.40 26.36
C MET A 1 -25.46 32.04 26.28
N LYS A 2 -26.40 32.98 26.46
CA LYS A 2 -27.83 32.66 26.29
C LYS A 2 -28.17 32.70 24.80
N TYR A 3 -29.01 31.78 24.33
CA TYR A 3 -29.39 31.69 22.90
C TYR A 3 -30.01 32.98 22.36
N THR A 4 -30.71 33.73 23.20
CA THR A 4 -31.32 35.04 22.90
C THR A 4 -30.32 36.13 22.57
N ASP A 5 -29.06 35.97 22.98
CA ASP A 5 -28.03 36.99 22.83
C ASP A 5 -27.22 36.79 21.52
N LEU A 6 -27.43 35.65 20.85
CA LEU A 6 -26.82 35.33 19.56
C LEU A 6 -27.76 35.77 18.44
N HIS A 7 -27.37 36.77 17.65
CA HIS A 7 -28.05 37.12 16.40
C HIS A 7 -27.72 36.08 15.32
N ILE A 8 -28.24 34.85 15.48
CA ILE A 8 -27.99 33.74 14.55
C ILE A 8 -28.92 33.92 13.35
N GLN A 9 -28.36 34.33 12.23
CA GLN A 9 -29.10 34.45 10.98
C GLN A 9 -29.20 33.05 10.33
N THR A 10 -30.12 32.21 10.81
CA THR A 10 -30.35 30.89 10.20
C THR A 10 -31.03 31.06 8.85
N GLN A 11 -30.44 30.54 7.77
CA GLN A 11 -31.00 30.62 6.42
C GLN A 11 -31.84 29.38 6.12
N ARG A 12 -33.08 29.56 5.63
CA ARG A 12 -33.94 28.43 5.21
C ARG A 12 -33.43 27.78 3.92
N GLU A 13 -32.94 28.59 2.98
CA GLU A 13 -32.47 28.13 1.68
C GLU A 13 -30.95 27.97 1.67
N ALA A 14 -30.45 27.02 0.88
CA ALA A 14 -29.03 26.85 0.69
C ALA A 14 -28.47 28.05 -0.08
N PRO A 15 -27.29 28.58 0.27
CA PRO A 15 -26.71 29.70 -0.44
C PRO A 15 -26.33 29.25 -1.86
N ASN A 16 -26.56 30.11 -2.85
CA ASN A 16 -26.29 29.79 -4.26
C ASN A 16 -24.81 29.48 -4.56
N ASN A 17 -23.90 29.86 -3.67
CA ASN A 17 -22.46 29.58 -3.76
C ASN A 17 -22.01 28.38 -2.89
N ALA A 18 -22.95 27.51 -2.48
CA ALA A 18 -22.60 26.35 -1.68
C ALA A 18 -21.65 25.40 -2.42
N ARG A 19 -20.49 25.13 -1.81
CA ARG A 19 -19.46 24.25 -2.39
C ARG A 19 -19.79 22.76 -2.24
N THR A 20 -20.46 22.41 -1.14
CA THR A 20 -20.89 21.05 -0.78
C THR A 20 -22.17 21.12 0.04
N GLU A 21 -22.91 20.01 0.17
CA GLU A 21 -24.09 19.92 1.04
C GLU A 21 -23.74 20.19 2.52
N GLY A 22 -22.58 19.73 2.98
CA GLY A 22 -22.09 20.00 4.33
C GLY A 22 -21.82 21.49 4.56
N PHE A 23 -21.18 22.17 3.58
CA PHE A 23 -20.99 23.62 3.65
C PHE A 23 -22.32 24.37 3.65
N ALA A 24 -23.27 23.96 2.80
CA ALA A 24 -24.62 24.54 2.79
C ALA A 24 -25.31 24.40 4.15
N PHE A 25 -25.19 23.23 4.80
CA PHE A 25 -25.71 23.02 6.14
C PHE A 25 -25.08 23.96 7.17
N LEU A 26 -23.74 24.07 7.21
CA LEU A 26 -23.04 24.92 8.17
C LEU A 26 -23.40 26.41 8.00
N VAL A 27 -23.57 26.89 6.76
CA VAL A 27 -24.04 28.25 6.48
C VAL A 27 -25.48 28.45 6.95
N ARG A 28 -26.39 27.52 6.62
CA ARG A 28 -27.81 27.62 7.03
C ARG A 28 -28.00 27.58 8.53
N ALA A 29 -27.21 26.75 9.21
CA ALA A 29 -27.20 26.63 10.67
C ALA A 29 -26.48 27.81 11.36
N GLY A 30 -25.87 28.71 10.59
CA GLY A 30 -25.24 29.92 11.10
C GLY A 30 -23.89 29.69 11.78
N TYR A 31 -23.20 28.57 11.51
CA TYR A 31 -21.85 28.29 12.02
C TYR A 31 -20.77 28.98 11.17
N VAL A 32 -20.99 29.15 9.87
CA VAL A 32 -20.05 29.83 8.96
C VAL A 32 -20.77 30.84 8.06
N THR A 33 -20.07 31.87 7.60
CA THR A 33 -20.57 32.82 6.59
C THR A 33 -20.46 32.22 5.19
N ARG A 34 -21.08 32.88 4.19
CA ARG A 34 -21.01 32.48 2.77
C ARG A 34 -19.58 32.53 2.21
N GLU A 35 -18.71 33.30 2.84
CA GLU A 35 -17.28 33.45 2.52
C GLU A 35 -16.40 32.42 3.24
N ASN A 36 -16.99 31.46 3.96
CA ASN A 36 -16.30 30.42 4.74
C ASN A 36 -15.51 30.94 5.95
N ASN A 37 -16.00 32.01 6.58
CA ASN A 37 -15.50 32.49 7.87
C ASN A 37 -16.38 31.96 9.02
N LEU A 38 -15.79 31.64 10.18
CA LEU A 38 -16.58 31.25 11.35
C LEU A 38 -17.43 32.43 11.84
N THR A 39 -18.67 32.17 12.24
CA THR A 39 -19.50 33.14 12.99
C THR A 39 -19.20 33.02 14.49
N PRO A 40 -19.70 33.93 15.35
CA PRO A 40 -19.58 33.75 16.81
C PRO A 40 -20.12 32.41 17.32
N LEU A 41 -21.20 31.89 16.71
CA LEU A 41 -21.72 30.56 17.02
C LEU A 41 -20.77 29.45 16.54
N GLY A 42 -20.19 29.61 15.34
CA GLY A 42 -19.17 28.73 14.80
C GLY A 42 -17.94 28.65 15.69
N GLU A 43 -17.41 29.79 16.11
CA GLU A 43 -16.28 29.88 17.03
C GLU A 43 -16.59 29.23 18.37
N TYR A 44 -17.75 29.53 18.96
CA TYR A 44 -18.18 28.90 20.21
C TYR A 44 -18.28 27.39 20.08
N ALA A 45 -18.96 26.89 19.05
CA ALA A 45 -19.11 25.46 18.81
C ALA A 45 -17.76 24.79 18.56
N ALA A 46 -16.88 25.39 17.75
CA ALA A 46 -15.56 24.85 17.48
C ALA A 46 -14.68 24.82 18.73
N ASN A 47 -14.70 25.87 19.56
CA ASN A 47 -13.99 25.93 20.83
C ASN A 47 -14.52 24.86 21.78
N HIS A 48 -15.85 24.72 21.90
CA HIS A 48 -16.47 23.73 22.76
C HIS A 48 -16.13 22.29 22.33
N LEU A 49 -16.16 21.99 21.02
CA LEU A 49 -15.75 20.69 20.49
C LEU A 49 -14.26 20.42 20.77
N ARG A 50 -13.40 21.45 20.70
CA ARG A 50 -11.97 21.32 21.05
C ARG A 50 -11.77 21.04 22.54
N GLU A 51 -12.44 21.78 23.42
CA GLU A 51 -12.40 21.54 24.87
C GLU A 51 -12.88 20.13 25.24
N LEU A 52 -13.97 19.66 24.61
CA LEU A 52 -14.46 18.29 24.79
C LEU A 52 -13.45 17.25 24.28
N ALA A 53 -12.84 17.50 23.12
CA ALA A 53 -11.82 16.62 22.57
C ALA A 53 -10.55 16.59 23.43
N GLU A 54 -10.15 17.69 24.07
CA GLU A 54 -8.96 17.77 24.91
C GLU A 54 -9.15 17.14 26.30
N SER A 55 -10.34 17.30 26.89
CA SER A 55 -10.66 16.82 28.24
C SER A 55 -10.81 15.30 28.33
N ASP A 56 -11.33 14.66 27.28
CA ASP A 56 -11.37 13.20 27.16
C ASP A 56 -11.33 12.74 25.70
N LYS A 57 -10.11 12.71 25.15
CA LYS A 57 -9.82 12.32 23.76
C LYS A 57 -10.45 10.99 23.34
N SER A 58 -10.64 10.07 24.29
CA SER A 58 -11.21 8.76 24.01
C SER A 58 -12.73 8.76 24.10
N SER A 59 -13.33 9.41 25.10
CA SER A 59 -14.78 9.38 25.28
C SER A 59 -15.54 10.33 24.36
N PHE A 60 -14.95 11.45 23.95
CA PHE A 60 -15.65 12.41 23.09
C PHE A 60 -16.16 11.76 21.79
N PHE A 61 -15.30 11.02 21.08
CA PHE A 61 -15.70 10.29 19.88
C PHE A 61 -16.60 9.08 20.18
N LEU A 62 -16.42 8.41 21.33
CA LEU A 62 -17.29 7.30 21.76
C LEU A 62 -18.72 7.79 22.05
N HIS A 63 -18.89 8.97 22.65
CA HIS A 63 -20.20 9.55 22.96
C HIS A 63 -20.97 9.97 21.71
N LEU A 64 -20.26 10.38 20.65
CA LEU A 64 -20.87 10.73 19.37
C LEU A 64 -21.41 9.50 18.60
N SER A 65 -21.17 8.27 19.10
CA SER A 65 -21.58 7.01 18.46
C SER A 65 -21.15 6.93 16.98
N LEU A 66 -20.00 7.52 16.65
CA LEU A 66 -19.50 7.52 15.29
C LEU A 66 -19.08 6.09 14.91
N PRO A 67 -19.45 5.61 13.71
CA PRO A 67 -19.02 4.32 13.21
C PRO A 67 -17.53 4.37 12.85
N THR A 68 -16.67 4.20 13.86
CA THR A 68 -15.23 4.18 13.69
C THR A 68 -14.74 2.77 13.34
N ILE A 69 -13.66 2.72 12.57
CA ILE A 69 -12.90 1.50 12.29
C ILE A 69 -11.44 1.74 12.68
N GLY A 70 -10.64 0.70 12.80
CA GLY A 70 -9.28 0.90 13.29
C GLY A 70 -8.52 -0.38 13.54
N ASN A 71 -7.30 -0.17 13.99
CA ASN A 71 -6.42 -1.20 14.52
C ASN A 71 -5.93 -0.76 15.91
N ALA A 72 -4.92 -1.46 16.44
CA ALA A 72 -4.39 -1.17 17.77
C ALA A 72 -3.76 0.23 17.88
N ASP A 73 -3.23 0.75 16.76
CA ASP A 73 -2.44 1.98 16.72
C ASP A 73 -3.26 3.18 16.22
N GLU A 74 -4.24 2.95 15.35
CA GLU A 74 -4.96 4.02 14.65
C GLU A 74 -6.47 3.81 14.65
N THR A 75 -7.20 4.91 14.83
CA THR A 75 -8.66 4.97 14.72
C THR A 75 -9.04 5.88 13.57
N PHE A 76 -9.90 5.38 12.69
CA PHE A 76 -10.34 6.03 11.47
C PHE A 76 -11.85 6.27 11.51
N PHE A 77 -12.26 7.36 10.86
CA PHE A 77 -13.64 7.65 10.56
C PHE A 77 -13.85 7.59 9.04
N PRO A 78 -14.65 6.63 8.54
CA PRO A 78 -14.94 6.53 7.11
C PRO A 78 -15.72 7.74 6.61
N ILE A 79 -15.16 8.45 5.64
CA ILE A 79 -15.78 9.60 4.99
C ILE A 79 -15.27 9.68 3.55
N SER A 80 -16.18 9.87 2.58
CA SER A 80 -15.86 9.78 1.15
C SER A 80 -14.81 10.78 0.68
N SER A 81 -14.63 11.90 1.40
CA SER A 81 -13.63 12.93 1.11
C SER A 81 -12.39 12.82 2.02
N GLY A 82 -12.25 11.72 2.75
CA GLY A 82 -11.14 11.53 3.69
C GLY A 82 -9.79 11.46 2.97
N PRO A 83 -8.74 12.09 3.50
CA PRO A 83 -7.44 12.16 2.83
C PRO A 83 -6.64 10.86 2.94
N THR A 84 -7.07 9.91 3.78
CA THR A 84 -6.38 8.63 4.00
C THR A 84 -7.20 7.49 3.43
N GLU A 85 -6.57 6.65 2.62
CA GLU A 85 -7.19 5.42 2.14
C GLU A 85 -6.84 4.25 3.07
N VAL A 86 -7.85 3.46 3.43
CA VAL A 86 -7.69 2.26 4.27
C VAL A 86 -8.34 1.06 3.61
N ILE A 87 -7.72 -0.09 3.81
CA ILE A 87 -8.29 -1.40 3.53
C ILE A 87 -9.01 -1.89 4.78
N HIS A 88 -10.27 -2.30 4.62
CA HIS A 88 -11.11 -2.81 5.71
C HIS A 88 -11.75 -4.16 5.35
N CYS A 89 -11.72 -5.10 6.28
CA CYS A 89 -12.50 -6.33 6.22
C CYS A 89 -13.70 -6.25 7.16
N SER A 90 -14.91 -6.23 6.60
CA SER A 90 -16.15 -6.16 7.40
C SER A 90 -16.38 -7.39 8.29
N ALA A 91 -15.87 -8.54 7.87
CA ALA A 91 -16.02 -9.83 8.55
C ALA A 91 -15.16 -9.97 9.81
N CYS A 92 -13.84 -9.71 9.71
CA CYS A 92 -12.92 -9.85 10.84
C CYS A 92 -12.43 -8.53 11.44
N LYS A 93 -12.90 -7.38 10.94
CA LYS A 93 -12.54 -6.02 11.37
C LYS A 93 -11.08 -5.61 11.12
N TYR A 94 -10.31 -6.42 10.40
CA TYR A 94 -8.99 -6.02 9.93
C TYR A 94 -9.06 -4.66 9.22
N THR A 95 -8.24 -3.71 9.67
CA THR A 95 -8.18 -2.36 9.11
C THR A 95 -6.73 -1.88 9.10
N ALA A 96 -6.24 -1.47 7.95
CA ALA A 96 -4.89 -0.92 7.79
C ALA A 96 -4.91 0.15 6.71
N ARG A 97 -3.98 1.12 6.79
CA ARG A 97 -3.75 2.05 5.69
C ARG A 97 -3.40 1.29 4.41
N LEU A 98 -3.88 1.77 3.27
CA LEU A 98 -3.73 1.10 1.98
C LEU A 98 -2.27 0.73 1.70
N GLU A 99 -1.36 1.66 1.94
CA GLU A 99 0.08 1.49 1.69
C GLU A 99 0.74 0.45 2.60
N GLN A 100 0.10 0.04 3.70
CA GLN A 100 0.63 -0.94 4.66
C GLN A 100 -0.18 -2.24 4.69
N ALA A 101 -1.31 -2.31 3.98
CA ALA A 101 -2.26 -3.39 4.13
C ALA A 101 -1.75 -4.71 3.54
N TYR A 102 -1.83 -5.80 4.32
CA TYR A 102 -1.70 -7.17 3.87
C TYR A 102 -3.00 -7.72 3.26
N PHE A 103 -2.85 -8.58 2.27
CA PHE A 103 -3.94 -9.33 1.63
C PHE A 103 -3.44 -10.71 1.20
N ALA A 104 -4.36 -11.66 1.03
CA ALA A 104 -4.04 -12.98 0.51
C ALA A 104 -3.91 -12.90 -1.02
N LYS A 105 -2.69 -13.14 -1.51
CA LYS A 105 -2.38 -13.12 -2.95
C LYS A 105 -2.80 -14.44 -3.59
N SER A 106 -3.40 -14.35 -4.77
CA SER A 106 -3.73 -15.53 -5.57
C SER A 106 -2.48 -16.07 -6.26
N ALA A 107 -2.02 -17.24 -5.83
CA ALA A 107 -0.95 -17.96 -6.51
C ALA A 107 -1.43 -18.53 -7.85
N LEU A 108 -0.53 -18.61 -8.83
CA LEU A 108 -0.80 -19.35 -10.06
C LEU A 108 -0.66 -20.85 -9.80
N PRO A 109 -1.33 -21.70 -10.60
CA PRO A 109 -1.05 -23.13 -10.59
C PRO A 109 0.45 -23.39 -10.81
N ALA A 110 0.96 -24.44 -10.17
CA ALA A 110 2.32 -24.89 -10.42
C ALA A 110 2.44 -25.35 -11.88
N GLU A 111 3.52 -24.94 -12.53
CA GLU A 111 3.87 -25.31 -13.89
C GLU A 111 5.34 -25.72 -13.92
N GLU A 112 5.67 -26.69 -14.77
CA GLU A 112 7.07 -27.06 -14.98
C GLU A 112 7.82 -25.89 -15.63
N PRO A 113 9.04 -25.56 -15.16
CA PRO A 113 9.85 -24.51 -15.76
C PRO A 113 10.15 -24.81 -17.23
N GLN A 114 9.75 -23.90 -18.12
CA GLN A 114 10.04 -23.99 -19.56
C GLN A 114 11.37 -23.30 -19.89
N PRO A 115 12.07 -23.69 -20.97
CA PRO A 115 13.30 -23.02 -21.38
C PRO A 115 13.12 -21.51 -21.57
N LEU A 116 14.12 -20.74 -21.14
CA LEU A 116 14.15 -19.30 -21.33
C LEU A 116 14.18 -19.00 -22.85
N GLU A 117 13.29 -18.13 -23.31
CA GLU A 117 13.16 -17.79 -24.73
C GLU A 117 13.10 -16.27 -24.91
N LYS A 118 13.93 -15.72 -25.81
CA LYS A 118 13.90 -14.29 -26.14
C LYS A 118 12.99 -14.06 -27.34
N VAL A 119 12.06 -13.13 -27.20
CA VAL A 119 11.06 -12.78 -28.24
C VAL A 119 11.08 -11.28 -28.53
N SER A 120 10.83 -10.92 -29.78
CA SER A 120 10.70 -9.51 -30.19
C SER A 120 9.30 -8.99 -29.86
N THR A 121 9.26 -7.85 -29.20
CA THR A 121 8.08 -7.16 -28.69
C THR A 121 8.27 -5.65 -28.89
N PRO A 122 8.31 -5.16 -30.14
CA PRO A 122 8.53 -3.75 -30.40
C PRO A 122 7.40 -2.89 -29.78
N ASP A 123 7.76 -1.70 -29.32
CA ASP A 123 6.85 -0.69 -28.74
C ASP A 123 6.02 -1.17 -27.52
N CYS A 124 6.44 -2.25 -26.85
CA CYS A 124 5.76 -2.85 -25.70
C CYS A 124 6.34 -2.39 -24.35
N HIS A 125 6.18 -1.12 -24.00
CA HIS A 125 6.75 -0.54 -22.77
C HIS A 125 5.91 -0.73 -21.49
N THR A 126 4.68 -1.26 -21.60
CA THR A 126 3.78 -1.43 -20.45
C THR A 126 3.33 -2.88 -20.30
N ILE A 127 2.88 -3.24 -19.10
CA ILE A 127 2.34 -4.57 -18.86
C ILE A 127 1.09 -4.82 -19.71
N GLU A 128 0.26 -3.79 -19.89
CA GLU A 128 -0.90 -3.83 -20.75
C GLU A 128 -0.53 -4.12 -22.20
N SER A 129 0.45 -3.41 -22.77
CA SER A 129 0.85 -3.62 -24.17
C SER A 129 1.51 -4.98 -24.36
N LEU A 130 2.39 -5.38 -23.43
CA LEU A 130 3.05 -6.68 -23.47
C LEU A 130 2.06 -7.85 -23.37
N ALA A 131 1.15 -7.81 -22.39
CA ALA A 131 0.15 -8.85 -22.16
C ALA A 131 -0.74 -9.04 -23.40
N ASN A 132 -1.18 -7.94 -24.02
CA ASN A 132 -1.96 -7.98 -25.25
C ASN A 132 -1.16 -8.51 -26.43
N PHE A 133 0.10 -8.08 -26.58
CA PHE A 133 0.96 -8.48 -27.70
C PHE A 133 1.27 -9.99 -27.66
N LEU A 134 1.61 -10.52 -26.49
CA LEU A 134 1.93 -11.94 -26.29
C LEU A 134 0.69 -12.82 -26.06
N ASN A 135 -0.50 -12.22 -26.01
CA ASN A 135 -1.76 -12.89 -25.66
C ASN A 135 -1.65 -13.68 -24.33
N LEU A 136 -1.08 -13.02 -23.31
CA LEU A 136 -0.89 -13.56 -21.97
C LEU A 136 -1.74 -12.79 -20.95
N PRO A 137 -2.22 -13.45 -19.89
CA PRO A 137 -2.82 -12.76 -18.76
C PRO A 137 -1.75 -11.92 -18.02
N LYS A 138 -2.13 -10.83 -17.36
CA LYS A 138 -1.19 -9.93 -16.66
C LYS A 138 -0.47 -10.62 -15.49
N GLU A 139 -1.09 -11.65 -14.93
CA GLU A 139 -0.53 -12.51 -13.90
C GLU A 139 0.68 -13.31 -14.42
N LYS A 140 0.81 -13.49 -15.74
CA LYS A 140 1.94 -14.15 -16.41
C LYS A 140 3.05 -13.19 -16.84
N THR A 141 2.99 -11.92 -16.43
CA THR A 141 4.06 -10.95 -16.69
C THR A 141 4.70 -10.48 -15.38
N ALA A 142 5.94 -10.01 -15.47
CA ALA A 142 6.68 -9.41 -14.38
C ALA A 142 6.92 -7.93 -14.66
N LYS A 143 6.64 -7.08 -13.69
CA LYS A 143 6.86 -5.63 -13.75
C LYS A 143 8.14 -5.28 -13.01
N ALA A 144 9.03 -4.58 -13.71
CA ALA A 144 10.25 -4.04 -13.15
C ALA A 144 10.04 -2.59 -12.69
N LEU A 145 10.48 -2.27 -11.46
CA LEU A 145 10.60 -0.90 -10.99
C LEU A 145 12.03 -0.67 -10.49
N MET A 146 12.58 0.52 -10.73
CA MET A 146 13.99 0.81 -10.49
C MET A 146 14.13 2.06 -9.64
N TYR A 147 14.82 1.92 -8.52
CA TYR A 147 15.02 2.97 -7.54
C TYR A 147 16.49 3.07 -7.17
N THR A 148 16.88 4.21 -6.62
CA THR A 148 18.21 4.42 -6.04
C THR A 148 18.02 4.82 -4.59
N ARG A 149 18.79 4.19 -3.71
CA ARG A 149 18.83 4.52 -2.28
C ARG A 149 19.79 5.70 -2.05
N PRO A 150 19.31 6.88 -1.61
CA PRO A 150 20.18 8.05 -1.47
C PRO A 150 21.26 7.92 -0.40
N SER A 151 21.07 7.07 0.62
CA SER A 151 22.02 6.96 1.73
C SER A 151 23.37 6.36 1.35
N ASP A 152 23.41 5.53 0.31
CA ASP A 152 24.63 4.84 -0.15
C ASP A 152 24.75 4.76 -1.68
N GLY A 153 23.82 5.36 -2.42
CA GLY A 153 23.81 5.33 -3.88
C GLY A 153 23.46 3.96 -4.49
N LYS A 154 23.00 2.99 -3.69
CA LYS A 154 22.74 1.64 -4.18
C LYS A 154 21.54 1.64 -5.15
N PHE A 155 21.75 1.04 -6.33
CA PHE A 155 20.66 0.76 -7.28
C PHE A 155 19.83 -0.43 -6.79
N ILE A 156 18.51 -0.27 -6.77
CA ILE A 156 17.55 -1.25 -6.28
C ILE A 156 16.60 -1.60 -7.42
N PHE A 157 16.62 -2.88 -7.79
CA PHE A 157 15.75 -3.44 -8.80
C PHE A 157 14.61 -4.20 -8.14
N ILE A 158 13.37 -3.77 -8.40
CA ILE A 158 12.17 -4.37 -7.82
C ILE A 158 11.39 -5.14 -8.87
N VAL A 159 10.98 -6.37 -8.51
CA VAL A 159 10.07 -7.17 -9.33
C VAL A 159 8.76 -7.40 -8.58
N VAL A 160 7.66 -7.04 -9.22
CA VAL A 160 6.29 -7.40 -8.79
C VAL A 160 5.54 -8.06 -9.95
N ARG A 161 4.48 -8.83 -9.67
CA ARG A 161 3.70 -9.48 -10.74
C ARG A 161 2.91 -8.42 -11.52
N GLY A 162 2.70 -8.63 -12.82
CA GLY A 162 2.17 -7.61 -13.73
C GLY A 162 0.79 -7.05 -13.36
N ASP A 163 -0.06 -7.89 -12.78
CA ASP A 163 -1.40 -7.57 -12.26
C ASP A 163 -1.40 -6.83 -10.91
N THR A 164 -0.22 -6.73 -10.27
CA THR A 164 -0.05 -6.06 -8.97
C THR A 164 0.63 -4.70 -9.12
N GLN A 165 0.49 -3.87 -8.08
CA GLN A 165 1.16 -2.58 -7.97
C GLN A 165 2.11 -2.59 -6.78
N LEU A 166 3.21 -1.84 -6.87
CA LEU A 166 4.16 -1.69 -5.78
C LEU A 166 3.58 -0.77 -4.69
N SER A 167 3.70 -1.18 -3.43
CA SER A 167 3.65 -0.28 -2.29
C SER A 167 5.05 0.22 -1.96
N GLU A 168 5.31 1.50 -2.25
CA GLU A 168 6.57 2.13 -1.89
C GLU A 168 6.78 2.18 -0.36
N ALA A 169 5.70 2.28 0.42
CA ALA A 169 5.80 2.28 1.88
C ALA A 169 6.33 0.93 2.40
N LYS A 170 5.88 -0.19 1.81
CA LYS A 170 6.39 -1.53 2.16
C LYS A 170 7.83 -1.71 1.73
N LEU A 171 8.20 -1.23 0.53
CA LEU A 171 9.58 -1.23 0.06
C LEU A 171 10.49 -0.46 1.04
N LYS A 172 10.13 0.79 1.36
CA LYS A 172 10.89 1.64 2.28
C LYS A 172 11.07 1.03 3.66
N GLY A 173 10.06 0.29 4.14
CA GLY A 173 10.14 -0.45 5.40
C GLY A 173 11.24 -1.52 5.43
N HIS A 174 11.73 -1.98 4.28
CA HIS A 174 12.76 -3.02 4.17
C HIS A 174 14.11 -2.49 3.69
N VAL A 175 14.13 -1.54 2.76
CA VAL A 175 15.39 -1.05 2.15
C VAL A 175 15.79 0.36 2.57
N GLY A 176 14.96 1.05 3.33
CA GLY A 176 15.14 2.46 3.69
C GLY A 176 14.57 3.43 2.64
N GLU A 177 14.86 4.71 2.78
CA GLU A 177 14.38 5.72 1.82
C GLU A 177 14.94 5.48 0.41
N VAL A 178 14.08 5.69 -0.58
CA VAL A 178 14.39 5.48 -2.00
C VAL A 178 13.84 6.62 -2.84
N ARG A 179 14.47 6.85 -3.99
CA ARG A 179 13.94 7.70 -5.08
C ARG A 179 13.93 6.91 -6.38
N VAL A 180 13.11 7.32 -7.34
CA VAL A 180 13.15 6.74 -8.69
C VAL A 180 14.57 6.89 -9.26
N ALA A 181 15.06 5.82 -9.90
CA ALA A 181 16.37 5.83 -10.53
C ALA A 181 16.38 6.75 -11.76
N THR A 182 17.51 7.40 -12.02
CA THR A 182 17.68 8.18 -13.26
C THR A 182 17.93 7.25 -14.44
N ALA A 183 17.74 7.74 -15.67
CA ALA A 183 18.05 6.95 -16.88
C ALA A 183 19.52 6.49 -16.90
N GLU A 184 20.45 7.36 -16.51
CA GLU A 184 21.88 7.04 -16.41
C GLU A 184 22.14 5.91 -15.39
N GLU A 185 21.49 5.94 -14.23
CA GLU A 185 21.62 4.87 -13.23
C GLU A 185 21.07 3.53 -13.74
N ILE A 186 19.96 3.56 -14.47
CA ILE A 186 19.33 2.38 -15.08
C ILE A 186 20.26 1.77 -16.14
N GLU A 187 20.80 2.59 -17.04
CA GLU A 187 21.73 2.16 -18.10
C GLU A 187 23.03 1.62 -17.51
N ASN A 188 23.60 2.29 -16.49
CA ASN A 188 24.82 1.85 -15.81
C ASN A 188 24.65 0.51 -15.09
N ALA A 189 23.43 0.19 -14.63
CA ALA A 189 23.12 -1.11 -14.03
C ALA A 189 22.93 -2.23 -15.08
N GLY A 190 22.89 -1.89 -16.38
CA GLY A 190 22.63 -2.82 -17.47
C GLY A 190 21.14 -3.08 -17.72
N ALA A 191 20.25 -2.24 -17.20
CA ALA A 191 18.81 -2.35 -17.42
C ALA A 191 18.35 -1.44 -18.56
N ALA A 192 17.26 -1.83 -19.22
CA ALA A 192 16.60 -1.02 -20.25
C ALA A 192 15.18 -0.67 -19.81
N ALA A 193 14.87 0.61 -19.59
CA ALA A 193 13.54 1.02 -19.12
C ALA A 193 12.43 0.53 -20.08
N GLY A 194 11.37 -0.07 -19.53
CA GLY A 194 10.30 -0.70 -20.31
C GLY A 194 10.61 -2.12 -20.79
N TYR A 195 11.88 -2.53 -20.80
CA TYR A 195 12.34 -3.87 -21.18
C TYR A 195 13.28 -4.46 -20.13
N ALA A 196 13.14 -4.07 -18.87
CA ALA A 196 14.08 -4.44 -17.82
C ALA A 196 13.73 -5.77 -17.14
N SER A 197 14.76 -6.51 -16.73
CA SER A 197 14.67 -7.65 -15.81
C SER A 197 15.93 -7.76 -14.95
N PRO A 198 15.91 -8.53 -13.85
CA PRO A 198 17.09 -8.68 -13.01
C PRO A 198 18.18 -9.57 -13.62
N ILE A 199 17.96 -10.15 -14.79
CA ILE A 199 18.89 -11.10 -15.42
C ILE A 199 20.08 -10.34 -16.00
N GLY A 200 21.27 -10.60 -15.46
CA GLY A 200 22.52 -10.01 -15.95
C GLY A 200 22.79 -8.58 -15.49
N LEU A 201 21.99 -8.03 -14.56
CA LEU A 201 22.27 -6.72 -13.96
C LEU A 201 23.53 -6.75 -13.11
N THR A 202 24.26 -5.64 -13.08
CA THR A 202 25.48 -5.47 -12.30
C THR A 202 25.27 -4.51 -11.13
N ASP A 203 25.80 -4.86 -9.96
CA ASP A 203 25.76 -4.04 -8.73
C ASP A 203 24.36 -3.59 -8.27
N ALA A 204 23.31 -4.30 -8.67
CA ALA A 204 21.94 -4.08 -8.23
C ALA A 204 21.61 -4.85 -6.94
N LEU A 205 20.75 -4.28 -6.09
CA LEU A 205 20.04 -5.03 -5.04
C LEU A 205 18.70 -5.49 -5.62
N ILE A 206 18.48 -6.79 -5.77
CA ILE A 206 17.25 -7.36 -6.33
C ILE A 206 16.28 -7.65 -5.18
N VAL A 207 15.14 -6.98 -5.22
CA VAL A 207 14.06 -7.11 -4.25
C VAL A 207 12.82 -7.58 -5.00
N VAL A 208 12.20 -8.66 -4.56
CA VAL A 208 11.01 -9.20 -5.24
C VAL A 208 9.84 -9.33 -4.28
N ASP A 209 8.64 -9.14 -4.83
CA ASP A 209 7.40 -9.47 -4.12
C ASP A 209 7.38 -10.96 -3.78
N ASP A 210 6.85 -11.31 -2.61
CA ASP A 210 6.78 -12.69 -2.12
C ASP A 210 5.98 -13.66 -3.01
N LEU A 211 5.18 -13.14 -3.96
CA LEU A 211 4.47 -13.92 -4.97
C LEU A 211 5.35 -14.34 -6.16
N ILE A 212 6.44 -13.62 -6.43
CA ILE A 212 7.31 -13.84 -7.58
C ILE A 212 7.97 -15.23 -7.57
N PRO A 213 8.55 -15.72 -6.46
CA PRO A 213 9.11 -17.07 -6.42
C PRO A 213 8.10 -18.20 -6.69
N TYR A 214 6.80 -17.92 -6.53
CA TYR A 214 5.71 -18.87 -6.76
C TYR A 214 4.95 -18.61 -8.07
N SER A 215 5.50 -17.75 -8.93
CA SER A 215 4.91 -17.41 -10.22
C SER A 215 5.81 -17.94 -11.34
N PRO A 216 5.58 -19.18 -11.80
CA PRO A 216 6.45 -19.80 -12.79
C PRO A 216 6.22 -19.20 -14.18
N ASN A 217 7.29 -19.21 -14.97
CA ASN A 217 7.29 -18.91 -16.40
C ASN A 217 6.74 -17.51 -16.75
N LEU A 218 7.21 -16.47 -16.05
CA LEU A 218 6.78 -15.09 -16.31
C LEU A 218 7.40 -14.54 -17.61
N ALA A 219 6.68 -13.66 -18.29
CA ALA A 219 7.25 -12.77 -19.29
C ALA A 219 7.88 -11.55 -18.59
N ALA A 220 9.16 -11.28 -18.83
CA ALA A 220 9.88 -10.13 -18.28
C ALA A 220 10.76 -9.48 -19.35
N GLY A 221 11.29 -8.28 -19.10
CA GLY A 221 12.15 -7.60 -20.07
C GLY A 221 13.45 -8.34 -20.37
N ALA A 222 14.03 -8.16 -21.55
CA ALA A 222 15.30 -8.78 -21.93
C ALA A 222 16.55 -7.94 -21.60
N ASN A 223 16.40 -6.80 -20.92
CA ASN A 223 17.40 -5.73 -20.80
C ASN A 223 17.89 -5.19 -22.15
N GLU A 224 17.04 -5.31 -23.18
CA GLU A 224 17.30 -4.87 -24.54
C GLU A 224 16.01 -4.30 -25.12
N ASP A 225 16.12 -3.11 -25.71
CA ASP A 225 14.97 -2.41 -26.28
C ASP A 225 14.27 -3.26 -27.35
N GLY A 226 12.93 -3.35 -27.25
CA GLY A 226 12.11 -4.13 -28.18
C GLY A 226 12.14 -5.64 -27.95
N PHE A 227 12.72 -6.15 -26.86
CA PHE A 227 12.75 -7.58 -26.55
C PHE A 227 12.32 -7.92 -25.13
N HIS A 228 11.56 -9.01 -25.01
CA HIS A 228 11.22 -9.64 -23.75
C HIS A 228 11.72 -11.08 -23.72
N LEU A 229 11.82 -11.62 -22.50
CA LEU A 229 12.08 -13.01 -22.21
C LEU A 229 10.77 -13.68 -21.77
N LEU A 230 10.46 -14.83 -22.36
CA LEU A 230 9.44 -15.74 -21.89
C LEU A 230 10.05 -16.75 -20.92
N ASN A 231 9.18 -17.33 -20.09
CA ASN A 231 9.51 -18.41 -19.19
C ASN A 231 10.56 -18.04 -18.13
N VAL A 232 10.58 -16.80 -17.67
CA VAL A 232 11.48 -16.32 -16.61
C VAL A 232 11.03 -16.87 -15.26
N ASN A 233 11.98 -17.43 -14.51
CA ASN A 233 11.75 -18.05 -13.21
C ASN A 233 12.77 -17.54 -12.18
N CYS A 234 12.27 -16.91 -11.11
CA CYS A 234 13.07 -16.56 -9.94
C CYS A 234 13.63 -17.82 -9.28
N GLY A 235 14.92 -17.82 -8.96
CA GLY A 235 15.65 -18.99 -8.43
C GLY A 235 16.37 -19.81 -9.51
N ARG A 236 15.91 -19.78 -10.77
CA ARG A 236 16.59 -20.43 -11.91
C ARG A 236 17.40 -19.41 -12.72
N ASP A 237 16.76 -18.33 -13.15
CA ASP A 237 17.36 -17.36 -14.08
C ASP A 237 18.03 -16.18 -13.36
N TYR A 238 17.58 -15.88 -12.15
CA TYR A 238 18.17 -14.87 -11.26
C TYR A 238 17.87 -15.22 -9.80
N GLN A 239 18.62 -14.65 -8.88
CA GLN A 239 18.36 -14.74 -7.44
C GLN A 239 17.92 -13.39 -6.90
N ALA A 240 17.01 -13.38 -5.94
CA ALA A 240 16.64 -12.18 -5.21
C ALA A 240 17.33 -12.18 -3.83
N GLU A 241 17.95 -11.08 -3.45
CA GLU A 241 18.52 -10.92 -2.11
C GLU A 241 17.42 -10.72 -1.05
N ILE A 242 16.32 -10.08 -1.43
CA ILE A 242 15.18 -9.82 -0.55
C ILE A 242 13.89 -10.29 -1.21
N VAL A 243 13.19 -11.19 -0.54
CA VAL A 243 11.82 -11.60 -0.88
C VAL A 243 10.91 -11.11 0.23
N THR A 244 9.97 -10.22 -0.09
CA THR A 244 9.07 -9.64 0.92
C THR A 244 7.74 -9.21 0.31
N ASP A 245 6.74 -8.89 1.14
CA ASP A 245 5.48 -8.34 0.68
C ASP A 245 5.68 -6.89 0.19
N LEU A 246 5.52 -6.70 -1.13
CA LEU A 246 5.65 -5.42 -1.80
C LEU A 246 4.35 -4.98 -2.48
N ALA A 247 3.41 -5.88 -2.71
CA ALA A 247 2.19 -5.56 -3.44
C ALA A 247 1.23 -4.66 -2.64
N LEU A 248 0.61 -3.70 -3.32
CA LEU A 248 -0.49 -2.88 -2.82
C LEU A 248 -1.80 -3.66 -2.93
N ALA A 249 -2.56 -3.71 -1.85
CA ALA A 249 -3.89 -4.31 -1.85
C ALA A 249 -4.88 -3.49 -2.68
N LYS A 250 -5.95 -4.11 -3.15
CA LYS A 250 -7.09 -3.44 -3.83
C LYS A 250 -8.42 -3.90 -3.25
N ALA A 251 -9.46 -3.13 -3.54
CA ALA A 251 -10.83 -3.55 -3.23
C ALA A 251 -11.14 -4.89 -3.92
N GLY A 252 -11.78 -5.79 -3.18
CA GLY A 252 -12.11 -7.15 -3.64
C GLY A 252 -11.04 -8.20 -3.35
N ASP A 253 -9.80 -7.81 -3.01
CA ASP A 253 -8.78 -8.80 -2.61
C ASP A 253 -9.21 -9.59 -1.39
N ALA A 254 -8.74 -10.84 -1.29
CA ALA A 254 -9.04 -11.68 -0.15
C ALA A 254 -8.29 -11.21 1.11
N CYS A 255 -8.99 -11.11 2.23
CA CYS A 255 -8.38 -10.74 3.51
C CYS A 255 -7.36 -11.80 3.95
N ALA A 256 -6.14 -11.39 4.29
CA ALA A 256 -5.08 -12.28 4.78
C ALA A 256 -5.45 -13.04 6.06
N HIS A 257 -6.43 -12.55 6.83
CA HIS A 257 -6.84 -13.14 8.11
C HIS A 257 -8.00 -14.12 8.00
N CYS A 258 -8.93 -13.90 7.07
CA CYS A 258 -10.18 -14.68 7.01
C CYS A 258 -10.69 -15.00 5.61
N GLY A 259 -9.99 -14.59 4.55
CA GLY A 259 -10.35 -14.85 3.15
C GLY A 259 -11.51 -14.04 2.59
N ASN A 260 -12.28 -13.33 3.42
CA ASN A 260 -13.38 -12.47 2.95
C ASN A 260 -12.88 -11.27 2.14
N PRO A 261 -13.68 -10.75 1.19
CA PRO A 261 -13.28 -9.65 0.34
C PRO A 261 -13.03 -8.37 1.15
N LEU A 262 -11.97 -7.65 0.77
CA LEU A 262 -11.56 -6.39 1.34
C LEU A 262 -12.28 -5.22 0.67
N SER A 263 -12.54 -4.16 1.43
CA SER A 263 -13.10 -2.89 0.94
C SER A 263 -12.05 -1.79 1.06
N LEU A 264 -12.00 -0.91 0.05
CA LEU A 264 -11.23 0.33 0.09
C LEU A 264 -12.13 1.47 0.58
N LEU A 265 -11.70 2.18 1.62
CA LEU A 265 -12.45 3.28 2.22
C LEU A 265 -11.57 4.53 2.32
N ALA A 266 -12.11 5.67 1.93
CA ALA A 266 -11.55 6.97 2.30
C ALA A 266 -11.92 7.29 3.75
N CYS A 267 -10.97 7.81 4.52
CA CYS A 267 -11.08 8.03 5.95
C CYS A 267 -10.35 9.28 6.42
N ASP A 268 -10.84 9.88 7.50
CA ASP A 268 -10.06 10.75 8.37
C ASP A 268 -9.46 9.95 9.52
N ILE A 269 -8.26 10.33 9.96
CA ILE A 269 -7.60 9.72 11.11
C ILE A 269 -8.03 10.50 12.35
N LEU A 270 -8.80 9.86 13.24
CA LEU A 270 -9.27 10.47 14.48
C LEU A 270 -8.22 10.42 15.59
N ALA A 271 -7.48 9.31 15.66
CA ALA A 271 -6.45 9.13 16.67
C ALA A 271 -5.32 8.25 16.14
N THR A 272 -4.09 8.62 16.51
CA THR A 272 -2.92 7.77 16.43
C THR A 272 -2.38 7.61 17.85
N ARG A 273 -2.25 6.38 18.33
CA ARG A 273 -1.59 6.11 19.60
C ARG A 273 -0.09 6.15 19.35
N GLY A 274 0.60 7.02 20.09
CA GLY A 274 1.99 7.38 19.85
C GLY A 274 2.94 6.19 19.73
N ARG A 275 3.85 6.32 18.75
CA ARG A 275 5.04 5.51 18.53
C ARG A 275 5.89 5.42 19.81
N ASP A 276 5.77 4.29 20.50
CA ASP A 276 6.87 3.70 21.28
C ASP A 276 7.29 2.33 20.65
N VAL A 277 7.06 2.22 19.32
CA VAL A 277 7.18 0.98 18.54
C VAL A 277 8.58 0.79 17.95
N ALA A 278 9.44 1.82 17.96
CA ALA A 278 10.83 1.72 17.48
C ALA A 278 11.71 0.79 18.34
N LEU A 279 11.30 0.45 19.57
CA LEU A 279 12.10 -0.37 20.50
C LEU A 279 11.52 -1.76 20.81
N ARG A 280 10.30 -2.10 20.34
CA ARG A 280 9.64 -3.37 20.72
C ARG A 280 9.56 -4.42 19.61
N ARG A 281 9.76 -4.06 18.34
CA ARG A 281 9.77 -5.05 17.24
C ARG A 281 11.04 -5.91 17.17
N ASP A 282 12.13 -5.45 17.79
CA ASP A 282 13.37 -6.24 17.88
C ASP A 282 13.23 -7.49 18.78
N VAL A 283 12.21 -7.55 19.65
CA VAL A 283 12.01 -8.68 20.58
C VAL A 283 11.00 -9.70 20.06
N ALA A 284 9.99 -9.27 19.27
CA ALA A 284 8.96 -10.16 18.74
C ALA A 284 9.43 -10.95 17.50
N LEU A 285 10.14 -10.31 16.56
CA LEU A 285 10.67 -10.97 15.36
C LEU A 285 11.84 -11.93 15.67
N ARG A 286 12.63 -11.66 16.72
CA ARG A 286 13.70 -12.58 17.16
C ARG A 286 13.17 -13.85 17.83
N ARG A 287 11.96 -13.85 18.39
CA ARG A 287 11.33 -15.04 18.97
C ARG A 287 10.75 -15.99 17.91
N ASP A 288 10.12 -15.46 16.87
CA ASP A 288 9.52 -16.29 15.82
C ASP A 288 10.55 -16.96 14.90
N VAL A 289 11.70 -16.31 14.66
CA VAL A 289 12.80 -16.93 13.88
C VAL A 289 13.53 -18.00 14.70
N ALA A 290 13.66 -17.83 16.02
CA ALA A 290 14.26 -18.85 16.90
C ALA A 290 13.37 -20.10 17.04
N LEU A 291 12.05 -19.92 17.19
CA LEU A 291 11.08 -21.02 17.26
C LEU A 291 10.99 -21.82 15.95
N ARG A 292 11.16 -21.17 14.79
CA ARG A 292 11.17 -21.86 13.48
C ARG A 292 12.47 -22.63 13.21
N ARG A 293 13.61 -22.17 13.75
CA ARG A 293 14.89 -22.92 13.66
C ARG A 293 14.91 -24.18 14.52
N ASP A 294 14.34 -24.14 15.72
CA ASP A 294 14.27 -25.32 16.61
C ASP A 294 13.37 -26.44 16.08
N VAL A 295 12.30 -26.10 15.35
CA VAL A 295 11.39 -27.07 14.73
C VAL A 295 12.03 -27.73 13.49
N ALA A 296 12.85 -26.99 12.73
CA ALA A 296 13.58 -27.53 11.58
C ALA A 296 14.71 -28.50 12.01
N LEU A 297 15.50 -28.14 13.03
CA LEU A 297 16.58 -28.98 13.56
C LEU A 297 16.08 -30.29 14.18
N ARG A 298 14.89 -30.30 14.79
CA ARG A 298 14.28 -31.52 15.35
C ARG A 298 13.72 -32.47 14.29
N ARG A 299 13.36 -31.97 13.10
CA ARG A 299 12.92 -32.81 11.97
C ARG A 299 14.09 -33.52 11.29
N ASP A 300 15.25 -32.87 11.16
CA ASP A 300 16.43 -33.47 10.52
C ASP A 300 17.06 -34.61 11.35
N VAL A 301 16.96 -34.57 12.67
CA VAL A 301 17.45 -35.65 13.55
C VAL A 301 16.53 -36.87 13.54
N ALA A 302 15.23 -36.68 13.28
CA ALA A 302 14.25 -37.77 13.20
C ALA A 302 14.28 -38.52 11.85
N LEU A 303 14.78 -37.89 10.78
CA LEU A 303 14.90 -38.48 9.44
C LEU A 303 16.24 -39.22 9.20
N ARG A 304 17.16 -39.19 10.18
CA ARG A 304 18.48 -39.85 10.12
C ARG A 304 18.64 -40.99 11.14
N ARG A 305 17.53 -41.55 11.63
CA ARG A 305 17.50 -42.78 12.43
C ARG A 305 16.70 -43.86 11.74
#